data_AF-A0AAW9FU86-F1
#
_entry.id   AF-A0AAW9FU86-F1
#
_cell.length_a   1.000
_cell.length_b   1.000
_cell.length_c   1.000
_cell.angle_alpha   90.00
_cell.angle_beta   90.00
_cell.angle_gamma   90.00
#
_symmetry.space_group_name_H-M   'P 1'
#
loop_
_entity.id
_entity.type
_entity.pdbx_description
1 polymer ?
#
loop_
_entity_poly.entity_id
_entity_poly.type
_entity_poly.pdbx_seq_one_letter_code
_entity_poly.pdbx_strand_id
1 'polypeptide(L)'
;MELTSIKGVFLRYILMPLFAVIMMFIMGIIRKNTPAVKLKHIIVYVLLGGLILAIPGFFGFTGNLFNPYWYLGAQVVFLGLGILHVNLLHHYFRKHFTSTTRSIIFDCVLSITCIAFGGYLFVLIFKWISLGLGNPFMAATSMVSFIIPLLFYYCYISFISIPFDIYKTWRYNPDEKPFNFQGVDFDKLMVLNVELSKNLEDQQRFRIKAKTLPTGITYGEWFFRVVDDYNHKNPTSKIQLVDYNNNSYYWIFYIKKSFFSSRKYIDFEKDISSNKISENQVVICKRVIQHQEEGEKEKLVISEAK
;
A
#
# COMPACT_ATOMS: atom_id res chain seq x y z
N MET A 1 -23.51 36.31 33.20
CA MET A 1 -24.63 36.65 32.29
C MET A 1 -23.99 37.24 31.04
N GLU A 2 -23.44 36.40 30.17
CA GLU A 2 -22.76 36.89 28.96
C GLU A 2 -23.79 37.07 27.86
N LEU A 3 -23.86 38.31 27.38
CA LEU A 3 -24.67 38.71 26.25
C LEU A 3 -24.42 37.76 25.07
N THR A 4 -25.49 37.08 24.73
CA THR A 4 -25.81 36.37 23.49
C THR A 4 -25.37 37.17 22.26
N SER A 5 -24.10 37.08 21.90
CA SER A 5 -23.66 37.48 20.56
C SER A 5 -24.31 36.51 19.58
N ILE A 6 -25.05 37.04 18.60
CA ILE A 6 -25.65 36.25 17.50
C ILE A 6 -24.59 35.31 16.89
N LYS A 7 -23.33 35.77 16.80
CA LYS A 7 -22.19 34.97 16.36
C LYS A 7 -21.93 33.74 17.23
N GLY A 8 -22.03 33.87 18.56
CA GLY A 8 -21.83 32.77 19.51
C GLY A 8 -22.96 31.74 19.49
N VAL A 9 -24.20 32.18 19.34
CA VAL A 9 -25.36 31.28 19.18
C VAL A 9 -25.29 30.56 17.83
N PHE A 10 -24.97 31.29 16.76
CA PHE A 10 -24.81 30.76 15.41
C PHE A 10 -23.72 29.68 15.35
N LEU A 11 -22.52 29.98 15.86
CA LEU A 11 -21.39 29.06 15.83
C LEU A 11 -21.64 27.81 16.68
N ARG A 12 -22.37 27.95 17.79
CA ARG A 12 -22.59 26.86 18.75
C ARG A 12 -23.74 25.94 18.38
N TYR A 13 -24.84 26.45 17.82
CA TYR A 13 -26.05 25.65 17.60
C TYR A 13 -26.46 25.51 16.13
N ILE A 14 -26.09 26.46 15.26
CA ILE A 14 -26.55 26.49 13.86
C ILE A 14 -25.51 25.89 12.90
N LEU A 15 -24.21 26.03 13.22
CA LEU A 15 -23.12 25.57 12.36
C LEU A 15 -23.17 24.05 12.08
N MET A 16 -23.42 23.23 13.11
CA MET A 16 -23.43 21.76 12.96
C MET A 16 -24.64 21.26 12.16
N PRO A 17 -25.88 21.73 12.39
CA PRO A 17 -27.00 21.45 11.50
C PRO A 17 -26.76 21.90 10.05
N LEU A 18 -26.19 23.09 9.85
CA LEU A 18 -25.86 23.60 8.51
C LEU A 18 -24.84 22.70 7.82
N PHE A 19 -23.79 22.28 8.53
CA PHE A 19 -22.81 21.33 8.02
C PHE A 19 -23.44 19.99 7.63
N ALA A 20 -24.34 19.46 8.45
CA ALA A 20 -25.07 18.23 8.14
C ALA A 20 -25.93 18.38 6.87
N VAL A 21 -26.59 19.52 6.68
CA VAL A 21 -27.36 19.83 5.45
C VAL A 21 -26.47 19.90 4.22
N ILE A 22 -25.30 20.54 4.32
CA ILE A 22 -24.32 20.60 3.22
C ILE A 22 -23.82 19.19 2.87
N MET A 23 -23.47 18.38 3.87
CA MET A 23 -23.01 17.00 3.64
C MET A 23 -24.11 16.13 3.03
N MET A 24 -25.35 16.31 3.46
CA MET A 24 -26.53 15.68 2.88
C MET A 24 -26.72 16.05 1.41
N PHE A 25 -26.48 17.31 1.03
CA PHE A 25 -26.52 17.75 -0.35
C PHE A 25 -25.41 17.11 -1.18
N ILE A 26 -24.18 17.06 -0.66
CA ILE A 26 -23.02 16.39 -1.30
C ILE A 26 -23.33 14.91 -1.53
N MET A 27 -23.88 14.21 -0.53
CA MET A 27 -24.31 12.81 -0.68
C MET A 27 -25.39 12.65 -1.75
N GLY A 28 -26.35 13.59 -1.83
CA GLY A 28 -27.36 13.62 -2.89
C GLY A 28 -26.75 13.68 -4.29
N ILE A 29 -25.69 14.48 -4.47
CA ILE A 29 -24.95 14.57 -5.74
C ILE A 29 -24.21 13.26 -6.04
N ILE A 30 -23.46 12.72 -5.09
CA ILE A 30 -22.68 11.49 -5.27
C ILE A 30 -23.60 10.30 -5.63
N ARG A 31 -24.80 10.27 -5.03
CA ARG A 31 -25.82 9.25 -5.23
C ARG A 31 -26.66 9.42 -6.51
N LYS A 32 -26.51 10.52 -7.27
CA LYS A 32 -27.31 10.80 -8.48
C LYS A 32 -27.32 9.64 -9.49
N ASN A 33 -26.21 8.92 -9.59
CA ASN A 33 -26.04 7.80 -10.54
C ASN A 33 -26.24 6.42 -9.88
N THR A 34 -26.79 6.35 -8.66
CA THR A 34 -27.08 5.11 -7.92
C THR A 34 -28.49 5.16 -7.32
N PRO A 35 -29.53 4.85 -8.12
CA PRO A 35 -30.92 5.00 -7.70
C PRO A 35 -31.30 4.08 -6.52
N ALA A 36 -30.62 2.94 -6.37
CA ALA A 36 -30.86 1.95 -5.31
C ALA A 36 -30.71 2.53 -3.89
N VAL A 37 -29.77 3.45 -3.68
CA VAL A 37 -29.49 4.05 -2.36
C VAL A 37 -30.47 5.18 -2.08
N LYS A 38 -31.66 4.93 -1.51
CA LYS A 38 -32.63 6.02 -1.26
C LYS A 38 -32.13 7.02 -0.22
N LEU A 39 -32.31 8.34 -0.48
CA LEU A 39 -31.92 9.43 0.43
C LEU A 39 -32.47 9.25 1.85
N LYS A 40 -33.70 8.75 1.99
CA LYS A 40 -34.30 8.44 3.29
C LYS A 40 -33.46 7.48 4.14
N HIS A 41 -32.81 6.49 3.53
CA HIS A 41 -31.96 5.55 4.26
C HIS A 41 -30.69 6.24 4.75
N ILE A 42 -30.12 7.16 3.95
CA ILE A 42 -28.97 7.97 4.36
C ILE A 42 -29.34 8.83 5.57
N ILE A 43 -30.48 9.53 5.52
CA ILE A 43 -30.95 10.39 6.63
C ILE A 43 -31.12 9.55 7.91
N VAL A 44 -31.86 8.45 7.81
CA VAL A 44 -32.11 7.56 8.96
C VAL A 44 -30.79 6.99 9.50
N TYR A 45 -29.86 6.62 8.62
CA TYR A 45 -28.55 6.12 9.01
C TYR A 45 -27.73 7.17 9.77
N VAL A 46 -27.65 8.41 9.27
CA VAL A 46 -26.93 9.49 9.95
C VAL A 46 -27.56 9.83 11.29
N LEU A 47 -28.89 9.88 11.38
CA LEU A 47 -29.60 10.18 12.63
C LEU A 47 -29.37 9.08 13.67
N LEU A 48 -29.58 7.80 13.32
CA LEU A 48 -29.36 6.68 14.22
C LEU A 48 -27.89 6.51 14.57
N GLY A 49 -27.00 6.59 13.58
CA GLY A 49 -25.55 6.48 13.79
C GLY A 49 -25.02 7.58 14.69
N GLY A 50 -25.43 8.83 14.47
CA GLY A 50 -25.05 9.94 15.33
C GLY A 50 -25.60 9.82 16.76
N LEU A 51 -26.85 9.37 16.92
CA LEU A 51 -27.42 9.10 18.24
C LEU A 51 -26.63 8.01 19.00
N ILE A 52 -26.29 6.91 18.33
CA ILE A 52 -25.50 5.82 18.92
C ILE A 52 -24.10 6.32 19.30
N LEU A 53 -23.46 7.11 18.44
CA LEU A 53 -22.15 7.71 18.71
C LEU A 53 -22.18 8.72 19.87
N ALA A 54 -23.35 9.30 20.17
CA ALA A 54 -23.50 10.23 21.27
C ALA A 54 -23.66 9.56 22.65
N ILE A 55 -24.00 8.25 22.69
CA ILE A 55 -24.26 7.50 23.94
C ILE A 55 -23.08 7.55 24.92
N PRO A 56 -21.80 7.37 24.51
CA PRO A 56 -20.68 7.49 25.44
C PRO A 56 -20.56 8.87 26.09
N GLY A 57 -21.24 9.90 25.58
CA GLY A 57 -21.31 11.23 26.20
C GLY A 57 -21.98 11.22 27.57
N PHE A 58 -22.82 10.22 27.86
CA PHE A 58 -23.41 10.04 29.18
C PHE A 58 -22.37 9.75 30.27
N PHE A 59 -21.21 9.18 29.92
CA PHE A 59 -20.10 8.98 30.86
C PHE A 59 -19.44 10.29 31.32
N GLY A 60 -19.92 11.44 30.82
CA GLY A 60 -19.57 12.76 31.32
C GLY A 60 -19.90 13.00 32.80
N PHE A 61 -20.70 12.13 33.45
CA PHE A 61 -20.93 12.21 34.92
C PHE A 61 -19.62 12.11 35.73
N THR A 62 -18.57 11.55 35.13
CA THR A 62 -17.24 11.41 35.74
C THR A 62 -16.43 12.71 35.72
N GLY A 63 -16.88 13.74 34.99
CA GLY A 63 -16.25 15.05 34.91
C GLY A 63 -14.78 14.96 34.47
N ASN A 64 -13.87 15.41 35.35
CA ASN A 64 -12.43 15.42 35.07
C ASN A 64 -11.80 14.01 35.01
N LEU A 65 -12.40 13.02 35.66
CA LEU A 65 -11.93 11.63 35.64
C LEU A 65 -12.21 10.92 34.31
N PHE A 66 -12.90 11.59 33.39
CA PHE A 66 -13.10 11.05 32.06
C PHE A 66 -11.75 10.79 31.37
N ASN A 67 -10.77 11.66 31.58
CA ASN A 67 -9.40 11.50 31.10
C ASN A 67 -8.51 10.99 32.25
N PRO A 68 -7.75 9.88 32.13
CA PRO A 68 -7.52 9.08 30.90
C PRO A 68 -8.39 7.83 30.74
N TYR A 69 -8.93 7.25 31.82
CA TYR A 69 -9.47 5.88 31.78
C TYR A 69 -10.75 5.75 30.96
N TRP A 70 -11.74 6.61 31.17
CA TRP A 70 -12.99 6.56 30.39
C TRP A 70 -12.81 7.01 28.95
N TYR A 71 -11.81 7.84 28.68
CA TYR A 71 -11.41 8.21 27.33
C TYR A 71 -10.92 6.99 26.55
N LEU A 72 -10.03 6.17 27.14
CA LEU A 72 -9.58 4.92 26.53
C LEU A 72 -10.72 3.91 26.36
N GLY A 73 -11.59 3.79 27.38
CA GLY A 73 -12.80 2.97 27.28
C GLY A 73 -13.71 3.40 26.13
N ALA A 74 -13.95 4.70 25.98
CA ALA A 74 -14.74 5.27 24.89
C ALA A 74 -14.09 4.99 23.52
N GLN A 75 -12.75 5.08 23.40
CA GLN A 75 -12.04 4.73 22.17
C GLN A 75 -12.26 3.27 21.77
N VAL A 76 -12.23 2.32 22.71
CA VAL A 76 -12.52 0.90 22.44
C VAL A 76 -13.95 0.70 21.96
N VAL A 77 -14.92 1.37 22.60
CA VAL A 77 -16.32 1.35 22.17
C VAL A 77 -16.47 1.92 20.75
N PHE A 78 -15.86 3.07 20.46
CA PHE A 78 -15.89 3.67 19.13
C PHE A 78 -15.21 2.82 18.07
N LEU A 79 -14.14 2.09 18.42
CA LEU A 79 -13.51 1.14 17.50
C LEU A 79 -14.49 0.01 17.15
N GLY A 80 -15.18 -0.58 18.15
CA GLY A 80 -16.20 -1.59 17.93
C GLY A 80 -17.36 -1.10 17.07
N LEU A 81 -17.85 0.12 17.34
CA LEU A 81 -18.87 0.78 16.52
C LEU A 81 -18.37 1.06 15.10
N GLY A 82 -17.09 1.38 14.92
CA GLY A 82 -16.46 1.57 13.62
C GLY A 82 -16.43 0.29 12.79
N ILE A 83 -16.15 -0.87 13.41
CA ILE A 83 -16.20 -2.18 12.74
C ILE A 83 -17.64 -2.47 12.28
N LEU A 84 -18.63 -2.27 13.17
CA LEU A 84 -20.04 -2.43 12.83
C LEU A 84 -20.46 -1.48 11.70
N HIS A 85 -20.03 -0.23 11.74
CA HIS A 85 -20.28 0.78 10.72
C HIS A 85 -19.75 0.37 9.34
N VAL A 86 -18.53 -0.17 9.25
CA VAL A 86 -17.97 -0.67 7.97
C VAL A 86 -18.82 -1.81 7.39
N ASN A 87 -19.32 -2.72 8.25
CA ASN A 87 -20.17 -3.82 7.82
C ASN A 87 -21.54 -3.33 7.32
N LEU A 88 -22.15 -2.37 8.03
CA LEU A 88 -23.42 -1.77 7.62
C LEU A 88 -23.28 -0.94 6.34
N LEU A 89 -22.18 -0.19 6.19
CA LEU A 89 -21.83 0.51 4.96
C LEU A 89 -21.78 -0.45 3.78
N HIS A 90 -21.13 -1.61 3.96
CA HIS A 90 -21.07 -2.62 2.92
C HIS A 90 -22.46 -3.12 2.51
N HIS A 91 -23.28 -3.47 3.50
CA HIS A 91 -24.60 -4.07 3.29
C HIS A 91 -25.62 -3.12 2.65
N TYR A 92 -25.72 -1.87 3.15
CA TYR A 92 -26.76 -0.93 2.72
C TYR A 92 -26.38 -0.03 1.54
N PHE A 93 -25.10 0.25 1.35
CA PHE A 93 -24.65 1.29 0.42
C PHE A 93 -23.62 0.79 -0.57
N ARG A 94 -22.46 0.31 -0.09
CA ARG A 94 -21.28 -0.01 -0.91
C ARG A 94 -21.59 -0.97 -2.06
N LYS A 95 -22.39 -2.01 -1.79
CA LYS A 95 -22.79 -3.03 -2.78
C LYS A 95 -23.44 -2.45 -4.03
N HIS A 96 -24.01 -1.24 -3.95
CA HIS A 96 -24.70 -0.59 -5.06
C HIS A 96 -23.80 0.33 -5.91
N PHE A 97 -22.56 0.56 -5.50
CA PHE A 97 -21.61 1.39 -6.25
C PHE A 97 -20.73 0.52 -7.16
N THR A 98 -20.68 0.86 -8.45
CA THR A 98 -19.84 0.17 -9.44
C THR A 98 -18.40 0.68 -9.47
N SER A 99 -18.15 1.90 -8.97
CA SER A 99 -16.84 2.54 -8.98
C SER A 99 -16.28 2.61 -7.57
N THR A 100 -15.08 2.05 -7.38
CA THR A 100 -14.36 2.03 -6.10
C THR A 100 -14.15 3.45 -5.56
N THR A 101 -13.72 4.39 -6.40
CA THR A 101 -13.49 5.79 -5.98
C THR A 101 -14.76 6.46 -5.47
N ARG A 102 -15.91 6.25 -6.13
CA ARG A 102 -17.18 6.83 -5.68
C ARG A 102 -17.65 6.20 -4.36
N SER A 103 -17.47 4.89 -4.20
CA SER A 103 -17.74 4.21 -2.92
C SER A 103 -16.87 4.78 -1.80
N ILE A 104 -15.57 4.96 -2.03
CA ILE A 104 -14.65 5.53 -1.03
C ILE A 104 -15.12 6.92 -0.60
N ILE A 105 -15.38 7.80 -1.58
CA ILE A 105 -15.82 9.17 -1.29
C ILE A 105 -17.16 9.16 -0.52
N PHE A 106 -18.12 8.35 -0.96
CA PHE A 106 -19.42 8.23 -0.29
C PHE A 106 -19.28 7.75 1.15
N ASP A 107 -18.54 6.67 1.38
CA ASP A 107 -18.35 6.09 2.71
C ASP A 107 -17.60 7.05 3.64
N CYS A 108 -16.59 7.77 3.13
CA CYS A 108 -15.88 8.80 3.89
C CYS A 108 -16.80 9.96 4.26
N VAL A 109 -17.56 10.52 3.31
CA VAL A 109 -18.49 11.63 3.58
C VAL A 109 -19.59 11.20 4.56
N LEU A 110 -20.12 9.98 4.45
CA LEU A 110 -21.11 9.45 5.39
C LEU A 110 -20.54 9.31 6.80
N SER A 111 -19.34 8.74 6.91
CA SER A 111 -18.67 8.55 8.20
C SER A 111 -18.36 9.87 8.89
N ILE A 112 -17.81 10.84 8.15
CA ILE A 112 -17.52 12.19 8.67
C ILE A 112 -18.81 12.89 9.14
N THR A 113 -19.91 12.72 8.40
CA THR A 113 -21.21 13.29 8.79
C THR A 113 -21.73 12.66 10.08
N CYS A 114 -21.61 11.35 10.25
CA CYS A 114 -21.97 10.64 11.48
C CYS A 114 -21.12 11.11 12.68
N ILE A 115 -19.80 11.24 12.49
CA ILE A 115 -18.89 11.77 13.53
C ILE A 115 -19.23 13.22 13.88
N ALA A 116 -19.48 14.08 12.89
CA ALA A 116 -19.80 15.48 13.15
C ALA A 116 -21.12 15.63 13.91
N PHE A 117 -22.17 14.93 13.47
CA PHE A 117 -23.48 14.98 14.11
C PHE A 117 -23.46 14.30 15.50
N GLY A 118 -22.89 13.11 15.59
CA GLY A 118 -22.76 12.37 16.85
C GLY A 118 -21.84 13.05 17.85
N GLY A 119 -20.71 13.59 17.41
CA GLY A 119 -19.78 14.36 18.22
C GLY A 119 -20.38 15.66 18.75
N TYR A 120 -21.19 16.34 17.94
CA TYR A 120 -21.96 17.51 18.39
C TYR A 120 -22.94 17.13 19.52
N LEU A 121 -23.74 16.07 19.33
CA LEU A 121 -24.65 15.57 20.35
C LEU A 121 -23.90 15.10 21.60
N PHE A 122 -22.78 14.39 21.44
CA PHE A 122 -21.89 13.95 22.51
C PHE A 122 -21.46 15.14 23.38
N VAL A 123 -20.99 16.24 22.78
CA VAL A 123 -20.55 17.42 23.51
C VAL A 123 -21.69 18.07 24.29
N LEU A 124 -22.90 18.14 23.70
CA LEU A 124 -24.07 18.67 24.38
C LEU A 124 -24.47 17.81 25.59
N ILE A 125 -24.55 16.48 25.41
CA ILE A 125 -24.91 15.51 26.44
C ILE A 125 -23.86 15.54 27.56
N PHE A 126 -22.57 15.47 27.21
CA PHE A 126 -21.48 15.50 28.16
C PHE A 126 -21.51 16.77 28.99
N LYS A 127 -21.63 17.94 28.35
CA LYS A 127 -21.67 19.23 29.06
C LYS A 127 -22.86 19.33 30.01
N TRP A 128 -24.01 18.78 29.62
CA TRP A 128 -25.21 18.79 30.45
C TRP A 128 -25.04 17.90 31.69
N ILE A 129 -24.52 16.69 31.51
CA ILE A 129 -24.38 15.70 32.59
C ILE A 129 -23.21 16.02 33.51
N SER A 130 -22.12 16.54 32.97
CA SER A 130 -20.93 16.86 33.75
C SER A 130 -21.10 18.11 34.62
N LEU A 131 -22.24 18.81 34.52
CA LEU A 131 -22.54 20.05 35.25
C LEU A 131 -21.43 21.12 35.12
N GLY A 132 -20.73 21.12 33.98
CA GLY A 132 -19.62 22.05 33.71
C GLY A 132 -18.24 21.58 34.19
N LEU A 133 -18.14 20.39 34.79
CA LEU A 133 -16.86 19.75 35.14
C LEU A 133 -16.32 18.97 33.92
N GLY A 134 -15.01 18.90 33.74
CA GLY A 134 -14.40 18.20 32.60
C GLY A 134 -14.34 19.02 31.31
N ASN A 135 -13.68 18.44 30.30
CA ASN A 135 -13.51 19.05 28.98
C ASN A 135 -14.27 18.22 27.92
N PRO A 136 -15.49 18.62 27.54
CA PRO A 136 -16.32 17.90 26.57
C PRO A 136 -15.65 17.77 25.19
N PHE A 137 -14.91 18.79 24.76
CA PHE A 137 -14.23 18.79 23.46
C PHE A 137 -13.09 17.79 23.43
N MET A 138 -12.29 17.75 24.50
CA MET A 138 -11.24 16.73 24.63
C MET A 138 -11.86 15.34 24.67
N ALA A 139 -12.93 15.14 25.44
CA ALA A 139 -13.64 13.87 25.51
C ALA A 139 -14.15 13.41 24.13
N ALA A 140 -14.69 14.32 23.32
CA ALA A 140 -15.20 14.02 21.98
C ALA A 140 -14.10 13.54 21.01
N THR A 141 -12.82 13.89 21.24
CA THR A 141 -11.71 13.40 20.38
C THR A 141 -11.52 11.88 20.45
N SER A 142 -12.05 11.21 21.48
CA SER A 142 -12.05 9.73 21.56
C SER A 142 -12.80 9.09 20.39
N MET A 143 -13.73 9.82 19.76
CA MET A 143 -14.51 9.37 18.61
C MET A 143 -13.65 9.21 17.34
N VAL A 144 -12.41 9.72 17.30
CA VAL A 144 -11.49 9.50 16.17
C VAL A 144 -11.25 8.00 15.92
N SER A 145 -11.28 7.16 16.96
CA SER A 145 -11.13 5.71 16.82
C SER A 145 -12.22 5.05 15.96
N PHE A 146 -13.37 5.70 15.78
CA PHE A 146 -14.45 5.23 14.90
C PHE A 146 -14.04 5.16 13.42
N ILE A 147 -13.11 6.01 12.98
CA ILE A 147 -12.70 6.05 11.56
C ILE A 147 -11.65 4.98 11.21
N ILE A 148 -10.95 4.45 12.22
CA ILE A 148 -9.84 3.51 12.04
C ILE A 148 -10.24 2.27 11.23
N PRO A 149 -11.37 1.58 11.53
CA PRO A 149 -11.76 0.39 10.77
C PRO A 149 -12.04 0.69 9.29
N LEU A 150 -12.57 1.87 8.97
CA LEU A 150 -12.83 2.28 7.59
C LEU A 150 -11.52 2.48 6.81
N LEU A 151 -10.56 3.18 7.43
CA LEU A 151 -9.23 3.37 6.85
C LEU A 151 -8.54 2.03 6.63
N PHE A 152 -8.56 1.15 7.64
CA PHE A 152 -7.97 -0.19 7.54
C PHE A 152 -8.58 -0.99 6.39
N TYR A 153 -9.92 -0.99 6.24
CA TYR A 153 -10.60 -1.68 5.15
C TYR A 153 -10.11 -1.23 3.77
N TYR A 154 -10.02 0.07 3.52
CA TYR A 154 -9.59 0.58 2.21
C TYR A 154 -8.08 0.44 1.98
N CYS A 155 -7.26 0.54 3.02
CA CYS A 155 -5.85 0.20 2.95
C CYS A 155 -5.68 -1.29 2.57
N TYR A 156 -6.45 -2.18 3.19
CA TYR A 156 -6.43 -3.61 2.91
C TYR A 156 -6.84 -3.90 1.46
N ILE A 157 -7.95 -3.32 0.98
CA ILE A 157 -8.36 -3.45 -0.43
C ILE A 157 -7.27 -2.93 -1.38
N SER A 158 -6.70 -1.77 -1.08
CA SER A 158 -5.65 -1.19 -1.93
C SER A 158 -4.43 -2.11 -1.96
N PHE A 159 -4.05 -2.69 -0.81
CA PHE A 159 -2.93 -3.62 -0.70
C PHE A 159 -3.15 -4.90 -1.53
N ILE A 160 -4.30 -5.56 -1.41
CA ILE A 160 -4.60 -6.78 -2.19
C ILE A 160 -4.81 -6.49 -3.69
N SER A 161 -5.12 -5.24 -4.06
CA SER A 161 -5.30 -4.83 -5.46
C SER A 161 -3.99 -4.56 -6.20
N ILE A 162 -2.85 -4.54 -5.49
CA ILE A 162 -1.54 -4.40 -6.13
C ILE A 162 -1.29 -5.69 -6.94
N PRO A 163 -1.19 -5.61 -8.28
CA PRO A 163 -0.90 -6.78 -9.08
C PRO A 163 0.50 -7.30 -8.74
N PHE A 164 0.68 -8.63 -8.81
CA PHE A 164 2.02 -9.21 -8.74
C PHE A 164 2.81 -8.75 -9.96
N ASP A 165 4.05 -8.33 -9.74
CA ASP A 165 4.94 -7.94 -10.82
C ASP A 165 5.26 -9.18 -11.69
N ILE A 166 4.75 -9.22 -12.92
CA ILE A 166 5.13 -10.24 -13.90
C ILE A 166 6.40 -9.78 -14.58
N TYR A 167 7.53 -10.39 -14.21
CA TYR A 167 8.83 -10.05 -14.79
C TYR A 167 9.08 -10.80 -16.09
N LYS A 168 9.62 -10.10 -17.09
CA LYS A 168 10.24 -10.75 -18.25
C LYS A 168 11.44 -11.58 -17.77
N THR A 169 11.55 -12.81 -18.25
CA THR A 169 12.66 -13.70 -17.91
C THR A 169 13.53 -13.93 -19.14
N TRP A 170 14.85 -13.84 -18.97
CA TRP A 170 15.81 -14.17 -20.02
C TRP A 170 16.09 -15.68 -19.98
N ARG A 171 16.15 -16.31 -21.15
CA ARG A 171 16.44 -17.73 -21.30
C ARG A 171 17.63 -17.91 -22.22
N TYR A 172 18.57 -18.75 -21.82
CA TYR A 172 19.70 -19.13 -22.67
C TYR A 172 19.22 -19.96 -23.88
N ASN A 173 19.67 -19.58 -25.06
CA ASN A 173 19.42 -20.28 -26.32
C ASN A 173 20.73 -20.97 -26.80
N PRO A 174 20.77 -22.31 -26.92
CA PRO A 174 21.96 -23.02 -27.37
C PRO A 174 22.45 -22.65 -28.79
N ASP A 175 21.53 -22.21 -29.65
CA ASP A 175 21.84 -21.87 -31.05
C ASP A 175 22.43 -20.46 -31.21
N GLU A 176 22.32 -19.61 -30.17
CA GLU A 176 22.84 -18.26 -30.18
C GLU A 176 24.35 -18.24 -29.92
N LYS A 177 25.08 -17.50 -30.77
CA LYS A 177 26.52 -17.26 -30.59
C LYS A 177 26.74 -16.04 -29.69
N PRO A 178 27.78 -16.05 -28.86
CA PRO A 178 28.09 -14.90 -28.02
C PRO A 178 28.42 -13.70 -28.89
N PHE A 179 27.98 -12.51 -28.44
CA PHE A 179 28.22 -11.26 -29.16
C PHE A 179 29.72 -11.06 -29.42
N ASN A 180 30.06 -10.62 -30.63
CA ASN A 180 31.44 -10.42 -31.05
C ASN A 180 31.81 -8.94 -30.95
N PHE A 181 32.78 -8.60 -30.10
CA PHE A 181 33.28 -7.23 -29.92
C PHE A 181 34.28 -6.77 -31.01
N GLN A 182 34.43 -7.49 -32.12
CA GLN A 182 35.29 -7.06 -33.23
C GLN A 182 34.84 -5.72 -33.81
N GLY A 183 35.73 -4.73 -33.83
CA GLY A 183 35.48 -3.39 -34.36
C GLY A 183 34.83 -2.40 -33.38
N VAL A 184 34.76 -2.75 -32.09
CA VAL A 184 34.17 -1.90 -31.06
C VAL A 184 35.16 -0.83 -30.59
N ASP A 185 34.64 0.38 -30.40
CA ASP A 185 35.34 1.52 -29.82
C ASP A 185 35.58 1.31 -28.31
N PHE A 186 36.83 0.96 -27.97
CA PHE A 186 37.23 0.65 -26.59
C PHE A 186 37.17 1.84 -25.64
N ASP A 187 37.13 3.08 -26.16
CA ASP A 187 37.10 4.31 -25.35
C ASP A 187 35.73 4.55 -24.71
N LYS A 188 34.68 3.86 -25.16
CA LYS A 188 33.31 3.98 -24.64
C LYS A 188 32.92 2.86 -23.68
N LEU A 189 33.88 2.05 -23.24
CA LEU A 189 33.60 0.94 -22.33
C LEU A 189 33.35 1.45 -20.91
N MET A 190 32.31 0.91 -20.29
CA MET A 190 32.02 1.10 -18.86
C MET A 190 32.13 -0.22 -18.12
N VAL A 191 32.36 -0.17 -16.80
CA VAL A 191 32.45 -1.37 -15.97
C VAL A 191 31.15 -1.60 -15.20
N LEU A 192 30.63 -2.83 -15.24
CA LEU A 192 29.51 -3.28 -14.40
C LEU A 192 29.95 -4.39 -13.45
N ASN A 193 29.31 -4.42 -12.28
CA ASN A 193 29.46 -5.51 -11.32
C ASN A 193 28.24 -6.43 -11.43
N VAL A 194 28.46 -7.70 -11.71
CA VAL A 194 27.40 -8.72 -11.78
C VAL A 194 27.52 -9.64 -10.58
N GLU A 195 26.42 -9.88 -9.87
CA GLU A 195 26.35 -10.73 -8.69
C GLU A 195 25.41 -11.92 -8.98
N LEU A 196 25.95 -13.14 -9.03
CA LEU A 196 25.22 -14.36 -9.41
C LEU A 196 25.73 -15.60 -8.66
N SER A 197 24.94 -16.68 -8.61
CA SER A 197 25.32 -18.00 -8.08
C SER A 197 25.80 -18.93 -9.20
N LYS A 198 26.80 -19.78 -8.94
CA LYS A 198 27.35 -20.69 -9.97
C LYS A 198 26.39 -21.81 -10.32
N ASN A 199 25.82 -22.45 -9.29
CA ASN A 199 24.88 -23.56 -9.37
C ASN A 199 23.64 -23.25 -8.52
N LEU A 200 22.61 -24.09 -8.63
CA LEU A 200 21.37 -23.98 -7.83
C LEU A 200 21.60 -24.23 -6.33
N GLU A 201 22.55 -25.11 -6.00
CA GLU A 201 22.86 -25.49 -4.62
C GLU A 201 23.79 -24.48 -3.91
N ASP A 202 24.35 -23.52 -4.67
CA ASP A 202 25.30 -22.55 -4.14
C ASP A 202 24.55 -21.37 -3.50
N GLN A 203 24.51 -21.37 -2.17
CA GLN A 203 23.89 -20.29 -1.40
C GLN A 203 24.67 -18.96 -1.51
N GLN A 204 25.96 -19.01 -1.85
CA GLN A 204 26.81 -17.81 -1.87
C GLN A 204 26.89 -17.23 -3.28
N ARG A 205 26.41 -15.99 -3.42
CA ARG A 205 26.61 -15.22 -4.67
C ARG A 205 28.04 -14.68 -4.72
N PHE A 206 28.64 -14.74 -5.89
CA PHE A 206 29.94 -14.12 -6.15
C PHE A 206 29.79 -12.97 -7.13
N ARG A 207 30.83 -12.13 -7.18
CA ARG A 207 30.84 -10.91 -7.99
C ARG A 207 31.81 -11.02 -9.16
N ILE A 208 31.33 -10.70 -10.35
CA ILE A 208 32.12 -10.59 -11.58
C ILE A 208 32.17 -9.13 -11.99
N LYS A 209 33.36 -8.62 -12.33
CA LYS A 209 33.54 -7.32 -12.97
C LYS A 209 33.69 -7.53 -14.46
N ALA A 210 32.80 -6.95 -15.24
CA ALA A 210 32.81 -7.08 -16.70
C ALA A 210 32.71 -5.70 -17.37
N LYS A 211 33.44 -5.54 -18.47
CA LYS A 211 33.35 -4.36 -19.32
C LYS A 211 32.15 -4.50 -20.26
N THR A 212 31.56 -3.37 -20.63
CA THR A 212 30.40 -3.34 -21.50
C THR A 212 30.29 -2.03 -22.26
N LEU A 213 29.48 -2.02 -23.32
CA LEU A 213 29.14 -0.84 -24.08
C LEU A 213 27.81 -0.27 -23.59
N PRO A 214 27.72 1.05 -23.34
CA PRO A 214 26.47 1.70 -22.96
C PRO A 214 25.34 1.48 -23.99
N THR A 215 25.67 1.42 -25.28
CA THR A 215 24.75 1.32 -26.42
C THR A 215 25.21 0.27 -27.42
N GLY A 216 24.27 -0.30 -28.19
CA GLY A 216 24.58 -1.22 -29.30
C GLY A 216 24.60 -2.71 -28.96
N ILE A 217 24.58 -3.08 -27.68
CA ILE A 217 24.41 -4.46 -27.21
C ILE A 217 23.25 -4.51 -26.21
N THR A 218 22.36 -5.50 -26.36
CA THR A 218 21.30 -5.71 -25.38
C THR A 218 21.87 -6.30 -24.08
N TYR A 219 21.19 -6.07 -22.96
CA TYR A 219 21.68 -6.61 -21.69
C TYR A 219 21.74 -8.15 -21.69
N GLY A 220 20.79 -8.83 -22.36
CA GLY A 220 20.76 -10.28 -22.48
C GLY A 220 21.97 -10.85 -23.25
N GLU A 221 22.28 -10.28 -24.41
CA GLU A 221 23.45 -10.66 -25.21
C GLU A 221 24.76 -10.41 -24.46
N TRP A 222 24.85 -9.26 -23.79
CA TRP A 222 25.99 -8.93 -22.94
C TRP A 222 26.15 -9.93 -21.80
N PHE A 223 25.06 -10.27 -21.11
CA PHE A 223 25.07 -11.24 -20.00
C PHE A 223 25.57 -12.61 -20.47
N PHE A 224 25.06 -13.10 -21.61
CA PHE A 224 25.54 -14.36 -22.19
C PHE A 224 27.04 -14.33 -22.46
N ARG A 225 27.54 -13.23 -23.05
CA ARG A 225 28.97 -13.06 -23.33
C ARG A 225 29.82 -13.05 -22.05
N VAL A 226 29.37 -12.39 -20.99
CA VAL A 226 30.07 -12.40 -19.69
C VAL A 226 30.17 -13.80 -19.11
N VAL A 227 29.08 -14.58 -19.19
CA VAL A 227 29.07 -15.96 -18.69
C VAL A 227 29.98 -16.87 -19.53
N ASP A 228 29.96 -16.73 -20.85
CA ASP A 228 30.82 -17.48 -21.76
C ASP A 228 32.32 -17.20 -21.52
N ASP A 229 32.71 -15.93 -21.45
CA ASP A 229 34.08 -15.51 -21.15
C ASP A 229 34.54 -15.99 -19.76
N TYR A 230 33.64 -15.98 -18.76
CA TYR A 230 33.94 -16.50 -17.42
C TYR A 230 34.16 -18.02 -17.43
N ASN A 231 33.28 -18.76 -18.12
CA ASN A 231 33.33 -20.21 -18.21
C ASN A 231 34.55 -20.70 -19.01
N HIS A 232 34.97 -19.95 -20.02
CA HIS A 232 36.20 -20.23 -20.77
C HIS A 232 37.44 -20.06 -19.89
N LYS A 233 37.50 -18.99 -19.08
CA LYS A 233 38.61 -18.73 -18.15
C LYS A 233 38.63 -19.68 -16.94
N ASN A 234 37.48 -20.18 -16.51
CA ASN A 234 37.33 -21.01 -15.31
C ASN A 234 36.64 -22.35 -15.63
N PRO A 235 37.33 -23.27 -16.34
CA PRO A 235 36.72 -24.52 -16.79
C PRO A 235 36.28 -25.46 -15.65
N THR A 236 36.92 -25.36 -14.48
CA THR A 236 36.63 -26.18 -13.29
C THR A 236 35.43 -25.69 -12.46
N SER A 237 35.03 -24.42 -12.64
CA SER A 237 34.02 -23.75 -11.81
C SER A 237 33.07 -22.93 -12.68
N LYS A 238 32.36 -23.62 -13.57
CA LYS A 238 31.46 -23.00 -14.55
C LYS A 238 30.16 -22.50 -13.91
N ILE A 239 29.60 -21.44 -14.48
CA ILE A 239 28.25 -20.97 -14.23
C ILE A 239 27.31 -21.83 -15.09
N GLN A 240 26.38 -22.53 -14.43
CA GLN A 240 25.40 -23.37 -15.12
C GLN A 240 24.26 -22.52 -15.70
N LEU A 241 24.12 -22.55 -17.03
CA LEU A 241 23.00 -21.93 -17.76
C LEU A 241 21.87 -22.93 -18.07
N VAL A 242 22.17 -24.22 -18.05
CA VAL A 242 21.25 -25.33 -18.31
C VAL A 242 21.25 -26.29 -17.13
N ASP A 243 20.12 -26.97 -16.94
CA ASP A 243 19.93 -28.03 -15.96
C ASP A 243 20.48 -29.38 -16.48
N TYR A 244 20.51 -30.40 -15.62
CA TYR A 244 20.90 -31.78 -15.94
C TYR A 244 20.10 -32.36 -17.12
N ASN A 245 18.83 -31.95 -17.26
CA ASN A 245 17.94 -32.36 -18.35
C ASN A 245 18.11 -31.50 -19.62
N ASN A 246 19.18 -30.70 -19.73
CA ASN A 246 19.47 -29.80 -20.84
C ASN A 246 18.42 -28.69 -21.07
N ASN A 247 17.63 -28.38 -20.03
CA ASN A 247 16.67 -27.28 -20.05
C ASN A 247 17.35 -25.99 -19.58
N SER A 248 17.22 -24.91 -20.36
CA SER A 248 17.76 -23.60 -19.99
C SER A 248 17.07 -23.01 -18.76
N TYR A 249 17.86 -22.47 -17.84
CA TYR A 249 17.33 -21.70 -16.72
C TYR A 249 16.74 -20.36 -17.18
N TYR A 250 15.75 -19.90 -16.43
CA TYR A 250 15.19 -18.56 -16.54
C TYR A 250 15.94 -17.61 -15.61
N TRP A 251 16.30 -16.44 -16.10
CA TRP A 251 17.03 -15.43 -15.34
C TRP A 251 16.24 -14.13 -15.24
N ILE A 252 16.33 -13.51 -14.07
CA ILE A 252 15.87 -12.13 -13.84
C ILE A 252 17.07 -11.28 -13.42
N PHE A 253 17.00 -10.01 -13.82
CA PHE A 253 18.06 -9.05 -13.63
C PHE A 253 17.51 -7.82 -12.92
N TYR A 254 18.14 -7.40 -11.82
CA TYR A 254 17.75 -6.19 -11.13
C TYR A 254 18.95 -5.50 -10.47
N ILE A 255 18.89 -4.18 -10.38
CA ILE A 255 19.91 -3.39 -9.70
C ILE A 255 19.71 -3.52 -8.18
N LYS A 256 20.79 -3.79 -7.46
CA LYS A 256 20.77 -3.93 -5.99
C LYS A 256 20.16 -2.69 -5.34
N LYS A 257 19.24 -2.92 -4.39
CA LYS A 257 18.50 -1.88 -3.66
C LYS A 257 19.46 -0.93 -2.93
N SER A 258 19.18 0.37 -2.99
CA SER A 258 19.61 1.35 -1.99
C SER A 258 18.51 1.49 -0.92
N PHE A 259 18.84 1.81 0.34
CA PHE A 259 17.94 1.72 1.51
C PHE A 259 16.51 2.29 1.27
N PHE A 260 16.38 3.34 0.46
CA PHE A 260 15.11 4.02 0.15
C PHE A 260 14.48 3.72 -1.23
N SER A 261 15.07 2.90 -2.10
CA SER A 261 14.53 2.66 -3.46
C SER A 261 13.95 1.25 -3.64
N SER A 262 12.97 1.08 -4.53
CA SER A 262 12.50 -0.25 -4.95
C SER A 262 13.57 -0.94 -5.82
N ARG A 263 13.47 -2.27 -5.97
CA ARG A 263 14.33 -3.01 -6.91
C ARG A 263 14.01 -2.51 -8.32
N LYS A 264 15.03 -2.10 -9.06
CA LYS A 264 14.88 -1.71 -10.45
C LYS A 264 15.24 -2.89 -11.34
N TYR A 265 14.23 -3.53 -11.90
CA TYR A 265 14.39 -4.63 -12.84
C TYR A 265 14.92 -4.11 -14.18
N ILE A 266 15.74 -4.93 -14.82
CA ILE A 266 16.41 -4.65 -16.09
C ILE A 266 15.67 -5.42 -17.19
N ASP A 267 15.32 -4.71 -18.26
CA ASP A 267 14.76 -5.30 -19.47
C ASP A 267 15.92 -5.86 -20.32
N PHE A 268 15.99 -7.17 -20.47
CA PHE A 268 17.12 -7.83 -21.14
C PHE A 268 17.20 -7.54 -22.64
N GLU A 269 16.08 -7.13 -23.26
CA GLU A 269 15.98 -6.79 -24.69
C GLU A 269 16.50 -5.37 -24.97
N LYS A 270 16.76 -4.57 -23.93
CA LYS A 270 17.24 -3.20 -24.04
C LYS A 270 18.72 -3.12 -23.72
N ASP A 271 19.36 -2.11 -24.28
CA ASP A 271 20.74 -1.76 -23.96
C ASP A 271 20.89 -1.16 -22.56
N ILE A 272 22.13 -0.94 -22.17
CA ILE A 272 22.50 -0.51 -20.81
C ILE A 272 22.06 0.94 -20.56
N SER A 273 22.15 1.78 -21.59
CA SER A 273 21.72 3.17 -21.54
C SER A 273 20.19 3.30 -21.38
N SER A 274 19.40 2.53 -22.13
CA SER A 274 17.93 2.53 -22.02
C SER A 274 17.45 1.97 -20.69
N ASN A 275 18.16 0.99 -20.12
CA ASN A 275 17.92 0.51 -18.77
C ASN A 275 18.38 1.51 -17.69
N LYS A 276 19.00 2.63 -18.07
CA LYS A 276 19.59 3.65 -17.18
C LYS A 276 20.47 3.01 -16.10
N ILE A 277 21.36 2.12 -16.52
CA ILE A 277 22.37 1.51 -15.65
C ILE A 277 23.60 2.41 -15.69
N SER A 278 24.07 2.83 -14.52
CA SER A 278 25.27 3.67 -14.38
C SER A 278 26.52 2.82 -14.16
N GLU A 279 27.68 3.42 -14.38
CA GLU A 279 28.96 2.75 -14.18
C GLU A 279 29.14 2.29 -12.72
N ASN A 280 29.83 1.17 -12.53
CA ASN A 280 30.08 0.50 -11.25
C ASN A 280 28.84 0.05 -10.47
N GLN A 281 27.63 0.14 -11.05
CA GLN A 281 26.44 -0.41 -10.41
C GLN A 281 26.52 -1.94 -10.28
N VAL A 282 25.82 -2.45 -9.26
CA VAL A 282 25.73 -3.87 -8.96
C VAL A 282 24.41 -4.39 -9.51
N VAL A 283 24.50 -5.24 -10.53
CA VAL A 283 23.37 -5.98 -11.07
C VAL A 283 23.35 -7.36 -10.46
N ILE A 284 22.21 -7.73 -9.89
CA ILE A 284 21.96 -9.07 -9.37
C ILE A 284 21.30 -9.88 -10.48
N CYS A 285 21.91 -11.01 -10.81
CA CYS A 285 21.35 -12.01 -11.73
C CYS A 285 20.91 -13.21 -10.92
N LYS A 286 19.64 -13.55 -11.01
CA LYS A 286 19.02 -14.60 -10.19
C LYS A 286 18.26 -15.57 -11.08
N ARG A 287 18.35 -16.87 -10.80
CA ARG A 287 17.55 -17.87 -11.52
C ARG A 287 16.11 -17.87 -10.99
N VAL A 288 15.17 -18.23 -11.85
CA VAL A 288 13.75 -18.40 -11.52
C VAL A 288 13.36 -19.83 -11.82
N ILE A 289 12.81 -20.54 -10.83
CA ILE A 289 12.29 -21.89 -10.98
C ILE A 289 10.78 -21.79 -10.78
N GLN A 290 9.99 -22.14 -11.81
CA GLN A 290 8.52 -22.20 -11.70
C GLN A 290 7.88 -20.91 -11.14
N HIS A 291 8.25 -19.74 -11.67
CA HIS A 291 7.78 -18.42 -11.22
C HIS A 291 8.12 -18.04 -9.76
N GLN A 292 8.92 -18.85 -9.06
CA GLN A 292 9.48 -18.52 -7.74
C GLN A 292 10.95 -18.14 -7.89
N GLU A 293 11.35 -17.04 -7.26
CA GLU A 293 12.74 -16.61 -7.30
C GLU A 293 13.61 -17.60 -6.48
N GLU A 294 14.80 -17.98 -6.97
CA GLU A 294 15.77 -18.84 -6.26
C GLU A 294 16.03 -18.37 -4.79
N GLY A 295 15.79 -19.21 -3.80
CA GLY A 295 15.91 -18.87 -2.37
C GLY A 295 14.64 -18.36 -1.67
N GLU A 296 13.50 -18.26 -2.34
CA GLU A 296 12.19 -18.13 -1.67
C GLU A 296 11.68 -19.47 -1.10
N LYS A 297 12.05 -20.60 -1.74
CA LYS A 297 11.77 -21.95 -1.21
C LYS A 297 12.32 -22.16 0.20
N GLU A 298 13.54 -21.68 0.49
CA GLU A 298 14.12 -21.77 1.84
C GLU A 298 13.42 -20.86 2.84
N LYS A 299 12.99 -19.65 2.44
CA LYS A 299 12.28 -18.74 3.36
C LYS A 299 10.91 -19.28 3.75
N LEU A 300 10.21 -19.95 2.85
CA LEU A 300 8.93 -20.60 3.15
C LEU A 300 9.12 -21.80 4.08
N VAL A 301 10.10 -22.67 3.80
CA VAL A 301 10.41 -23.84 4.65
C VAL A 301 10.88 -23.42 6.06
N ILE A 302 11.66 -22.33 6.18
CA ILE A 302 12.10 -21.82 7.49
C ILE A 302 10.97 -21.08 8.23
N SER A 303 9.99 -20.51 7.52
CA SER A 303 8.83 -19.86 8.14
C SER A 303 7.76 -20.83 8.65
N GLU A 304 7.66 -22.03 8.07
CA GLU A 304 6.76 -23.09 8.53
C GLU A 304 7.36 -23.95 9.66
N ALA A 305 8.67 -23.85 9.89
CA ALA A 305 9.40 -24.60 10.91
C ALA A 305 9.66 -23.80 12.21
N LYS A 306 8.91 -22.72 12.48
CA LYS A 306 9.07 -21.87 13.66
C LYS A 306 7.72 -21.49 14.27
#